data_AF-A0A7X7MSY3-F1
#
_entry.id   AF-A0A7X7MSY3-F1
#
_cell.length_a   1.000
_cell.length_b   1.000
_cell.length_c   1.000
_cell.angle_alpha   90.00
_cell.angle_beta   90.00
_cell.angle_gamma   90.00
#
_symmetry.space_group_name_H-M   'P 1'
#
loop_
_entity.id
_entity.type
_entity.pdbx_description
1 polymer ?
#
loop_
_entity_poly.entity_id
_entity_poly.type
_entity_poly.pdbx_seq_one_letter_code
_entity_poly.pdbx_strand_id
1 'polypeptide(L)'
;MAQIQHRVLTVLCMVVLAAACVSAAPFAKTFSFTQPDGTRIEVWGEGDEFRAVFEHRGYTIVRDRVTKAYTYARLSADGTALVPTRLLVGQADPAASGLPQHLRIAPEAAAAQARQRFERWDAGMQIRRRWQERKSQLQLLRAQAAGNISVMAPPSFTT
;
A
#
# COMPACT_ATOMS: atom_id res chain seq x y z
N MET A 1 -42.77 -6.19 11.16
CA MET A 1 -41.65 -5.34 11.64
C MET A 1 -40.35 -6.11 11.85
N ALA A 2 -40.34 -7.30 12.47
CA ALA A 2 -39.12 -8.09 12.72
C ALA A 2 -38.29 -8.40 11.45
N GLN A 3 -38.93 -8.76 10.33
CA GLN A 3 -38.26 -9.12 9.08
C GLN A 3 -37.47 -7.97 8.42
N ILE A 4 -37.90 -6.71 8.62
CA ILE A 4 -37.21 -5.52 8.12
C ILE A 4 -35.97 -5.24 8.96
N GLN A 5 -36.05 -5.44 10.28
CA GLN A 5 -34.90 -5.27 11.18
C GLN A 5 -33.79 -6.28 10.93
N HIS A 6 -34.14 -7.55 10.66
CA HIS A 6 -33.14 -8.55 10.26
C HIS A 6 -32.45 -8.20 8.95
N ARG A 7 -33.19 -7.74 7.93
CA ARG A 7 -32.60 -7.34 6.63
C ARG A 7 -31.66 -6.15 6.76
N VAL A 8 -32.02 -5.15 7.56
CA VAL A 8 -31.16 -3.98 7.84
C VAL A 8 -29.89 -4.41 8.58
N LEU A 9 -30.02 -5.27 9.60
CA LEU A 9 -28.88 -5.80 10.35
C LEU A 9 -27.93 -6.62 9.46
N THR A 10 -28.48 -7.47 8.58
CA THR A 10 -27.67 -8.27 7.65
C THR A 10 -26.92 -7.39 6.64
N VAL A 11 -27.56 -6.36 6.08
CA VAL A 11 -26.89 -5.41 5.17
C VAL A 11 -25.80 -4.63 5.91
N LEU A 12 -26.06 -4.19 7.14
CA LEU A 12 -25.06 -3.51 7.97
C LEU A 12 -23.85 -4.42 8.24
N CYS A 13 -24.07 -5.68 8.63
CA CYS A 13 -23.00 -6.66 8.81
C CYS A 13 -22.19 -6.90 7.53
N MET A 14 -22.84 -6.99 6.36
CA MET A 14 -22.13 -7.16 5.08
C MET A 14 -21.30 -5.93 4.71
N VAL A 15 -21.77 -4.72 4.99
CA VAL A 15 -21.00 -3.49 4.75
C VAL A 15 -19.78 -3.41 5.67
N VAL A 16 -19.93 -3.77 6.95
CA VAL A 16 -18.83 -3.81 7.91
C VAL A 16 -17.77 -4.85 7.51
N LEU A 17 -18.19 -6.03 7.05
CA LEU A 17 -17.27 -7.08 6.59
C LEU A 17 -16.56 -6.70 5.28
N ALA A 18 -17.23 -6.04 4.34
CA ALA A 18 -16.62 -5.60 3.08
C ALA A 18 -15.58 -4.48 3.28
N ALA A 19 -15.79 -3.59 4.26
CA ALA A 19 -14.84 -2.55 4.60
C ALA A 19 -13.52 -3.13 5.18
N ALA A 20 -13.58 -4.27 5.85
CA ALA A 20 -12.40 -4.95 6.42
C ALA A 20 -11.49 -5.60 5.37
N CYS A 21 -11.94 -5.77 4.12
CA CYS A 21 -11.14 -6.35 3.04
C CYS A 21 -10.33 -5.32 2.23
N VAL A 22 -10.45 -4.02 2.52
CA VAL A 22 -9.66 -2.95 1.90
C VAL A 22 -8.45 -2.63 2.80
N SER A 23 -7.63 -3.63 3.07
CA SER A 23 -6.32 -3.41 3.69
C SER A 23 -5.24 -3.66 2.64
N ALA A 24 -4.33 -2.71 2.49
CA ALA A 24 -3.01 -2.99 1.91
C ALA A 24 -2.37 -4.16 2.67
N ALA A 25 -1.45 -4.92 2.09
CA ALA A 25 -0.84 -6.08 2.73
C ALA A 25 0.27 -5.61 3.69
N PRO A 26 -0.05 -5.34 4.98
CA PRO A 26 0.88 -4.65 5.84
C PRO A 26 1.96 -5.62 6.35
N PHE A 27 3.15 -5.11 6.58
CA PHE A 27 4.25 -5.86 7.17
C PHE A 27 5.02 -5.02 8.18
N ALA A 28 5.60 -5.71 9.16
CA ALA A 28 6.52 -5.17 10.16
C ALA A 28 7.46 -6.31 10.59
N LYS A 29 8.65 -6.40 9.97
CA LYS A 29 9.59 -7.50 10.18
C LYS A 29 11.01 -7.15 9.77
N THR A 30 11.96 -8.01 10.13
CA THR A 30 13.36 -7.91 9.70
C THR A 30 13.57 -8.53 8.32
N PHE A 31 14.46 -7.92 7.53
CA PHE A 31 14.89 -8.38 6.22
C PHE A 31 16.42 -8.40 6.14
N SER A 32 16.96 -9.28 5.29
CA SER A 32 18.36 -9.26 4.89
C SER A 32 18.49 -8.58 3.53
N PHE A 33 19.16 -7.42 3.50
CA PHE A 33 19.52 -6.72 2.27
C PHE A 33 20.99 -6.95 1.93
N THR A 34 21.33 -6.74 0.66
CA THR A 34 22.69 -6.91 0.15
C THR A 34 23.17 -5.61 -0.47
N GLN A 35 24.34 -5.15 -0.03
CA GLN A 35 25.04 -4.01 -0.60
C GLN A 35 25.65 -4.37 -1.96
N PRO A 36 26.00 -3.38 -2.80
CA PRO A 36 26.62 -3.63 -4.09
C PRO A 36 27.94 -4.40 -4.02
N ASP A 37 28.66 -4.31 -2.91
CA ASP A 37 29.90 -5.06 -2.64
C ASP A 37 29.66 -6.49 -2.13
N GLY A 38 28.40 -6.91 -2.00
CA GLY A 38 28.01 -8.22 -1.49
C GLY A 38 27.81 -8.30 0.03
N THR A 39 28.15 -7.25 0.78
CA THR A 39 27.93 -7.19 2.23
C THR A 39 26.45 -7.34 2.55
N ARG A 40 26.11 -8.22 3.51
CA ARG A 40 24.73 -8.37 3.99
C ARG A 40 24.48 -7.46 5.18
N ILE A 41 23.32 -6.81 5.18
CA ILE A 41 22.83 -5.99 6.28
C ILE A 41 21.45 -6.48 6.72
N GLU A 42 21.21 -6.50 8.03
CA GLU A 42 19.88 -6.74 8.59
C GLU A 42 19.17 -5.41 8.82
N VAL A 43 17.92 -5.33 8.39
CA VAL A 43 17.12 -4.10 8.45
C VAL A 43 15.73 -4.42 8.96
N TRP A 44 15.21 -3.59 9.85
CA TRP A 44 13.79 -3.60 10.22
C TRP A 44 13.01 -2.84 9.15
N GLY A 45 11.90 -3.40 8.68
CA GLY A 45 11.04 -2.76 7.70
C GLY A 45 9.58 -2.79 8.14
N GLU A 46 8.88 -1.68 7.93
CA GLU A 46 7.45 -1.55 8.17
C GLU A 46 6.74 -0.84 7.01
N GLY A 47 5.52 -1.24 6.70
CA GLY A 47 4.67 -0.60 5.69
C GLY A 47 3.87 -1.60 4.87
N ASP A 48 3.63 -1.26 3.61
CA ASP A 48 2.83 -2.02 2.66
C ASP A 48 3.39 -1.92 1.23
N GLU A 49 2.64 -2.41 0.24
CA GLU A 49 3.03 -2.40 -1.18
C GLU A 49 3.15 -1.00 -1.80
N PHE A 50 2.55 0.03 -1.20
CA PHE A 50 2.55 1.40 -1.70
C PHE A 50 3.46 2.33 -0.90
N ARG A 51 3.86 1.95 0.31
CA ARG A 51 4.83 2.68 1.11
C ARG A 51 5.44 1.79 2.19
N ALA A 52 6.77 1.78 2.25
CA ALA A 52 7.50 1.21 3.37
C ALA A 52 8.65 2.11 3.82
N VAL A 53 9.01 1.98 5.10
CA VAL A 53 10.21 2.57 5.71
C VAL A 53 11.08 1.44 6.22
N PHE A 54 12.40 1.62 6.06
CA PHE A 54 13.39 0.66 6.51
C PHE A 54 14.39 1.35 7.43
N GLU A 55 14.84 0.62 8.44
CA GLU A 55 15.78 1.09 9.44
C GLU A 55 16.85 0.05 9.73
N HIS A 56 18.07 0.53 9.95
CA HIS A 56 19.15 -0.26 10.52
C HIS A 56 19.50 0.34 11.88
N ARG A 57 19.32 -0.44 12.96
CA ARG A 57 19.57 0.01 14.34
C ARG A 57 18.85 1.33 14.69
N GLY A 58 17.60 1.48 14.24
CA GLY A 58 16.78 2.68 14.46
C GLY A 58 17.05 3.85 13.49
N TYR A 59 18.10 3.78 12.66
CA TYR A 59 18.39 4.81 11.67
C TYR A 59 17.72 4.51 10.35
N THR A 60 16.95 5.46 9.83
CA THR A 60 16.25 5.31 8.56
C THR A 60 17.23 5.20 7.40
N ILE A 61 16.98 4.26 6.50
CA ILE A 61 17.82 3.98 5.34
C ILE A 61 17.03 4.19 4.05
N VAL A 62 17.75 4.52 2.98
CA VAL A 62 17.22 4.58 1.62
C VAL A 62 18.20 3.94 0.66
N ARG A 63 17.67 3.45 -0.48
CA ARG A 63 18.52 3.00 -1.58
C ARG A 63 18.83 4.17 -2.50
N ASP A 64 20.10 4.49 -2.64
CA ASP A 64 20.55 5.44 -3.64
C ASP A 64 20.34 4.86 -5.04
N ARG A 65 19.68 5.62 -5.93
CA ARG A 65 19.37 5.19 -7.29
C ARG A 65 20.59 5.19 -8.20
N VAL A 66 21.61 5.99 -7.89
CA VAL A 66 22.85 6.10 -8.69
C VAL A 66 23.78 4.95 -8.33
N THR A 67 24.21 4.88 -7.07
CA THR A 67 25.18 3.87 -6.61
C THR A 67 24.56 2.49 -6.36
N LYS A 68 23.22 2.40 -6.32
CA LYS A 68 22.45 1.20 -5.94
C LYS A 68 22.68 0.73 -4.50
N ALA A 69 23.44 1.46 -3.70
CA ALA A 69 23.76 1.14 -2.31
C ALA A 69 22.63 1.55 -1.35
N TYR A 70 22.56 0.86 -0.21
CA TYR A 70 21.75 1.30 0.92
C TYR A 70 22.58 2.23 1.80
N THR A 71 22.09 3.46 1.94
CA THR A 71 22.72 4.53 2.72
C THR A 71 21.78 4.96 3.83
N TYR A 72 22.32 5.46 4.94
CA TYR A 72 21.50 6.18 5.91
C TYR A 72 20.88 7.42 5.26
N ALA A 73 19.67 7.75 5.68
CA ALA A 73 18.90 8.84 5.13
C ALA A 73 19.04 10.11 5.97
N ARG A 74 18.83 11.24 5.32
CA ARG A 74 18.47 12.50 5.98
C ARG A 74 17.12 12.97 5.45
N LEU A 75 16.47 13.83 6.22
CA LEU A 75 15.28 14.51 5.75
C LEU A 75 15.66 15.62 4.76
N SER A 76 14.86 15.83 3.72
CA SER A 76 14.94 17.03 2.89
C SER A 76 14.58 18.27 3.72
N ALA A 77 15.04 19.44 3.28
CA ALA A 77 14.83 20.70 4.01
C ALA A 77 13.34 21.03 4.25
N ASP A 78 12.48 20.62 3.33
CA ASP A 78 11.02 20.80 3.37
C ASP A 78 10.28 19.65 4.09
N GLY A 79 10.99 18.62 4.58
CA GLY A 79 10.36 17.51 5.29
C GLY A 79 9.64 16.49 4.41
N THR A 80 9.68 16.61 3.09
CA THR A 80 8.83 15.81 2.18
C THR A 80 9.50 14.55 1.64
N ALA A 81 10.82 14.42 1.79
CA ALA A 81 11.59 13.31 1.23
C ALA A 81 12.70 12.81 2.17
N LEU A 82 12.98 11.50 2.08
CA LEU A 82 14.20 10.91 2.62
C LEU A 82 15.25 10.89 1.51
N VAL A 83 16.38 11.55 1.76
CA VAL A 83 17.45 11.74 0.80
C VAL A 83 18.66 10.89 1.20
N PRO A 84 19.30 10.17 0.25
CA PRO A 84 20.49 9.38 0.56
C PRO A 84 21.64 10.28 1.04
N THR A 85 22.40 9.78 2.01
CA THR A 85 23.67 10.37 2.44
C THR A 85 24.85 9.61 1.83
N ARG A 86 26.08 9.96 2.20
CA ARG A 86 27.29 9.20 1.83
C ARG A 86 27.60 8.06 2.79
N LEU A 87 26.80 7.87 3.84
CA LEU A 87 27.06 6.92 4.91
C LEU A 87 26.46 5.56 4.54
N LEU A 88 27.32 4.59 4.20
CA LEU A 88 26.90 3.24 3.86
C LEU A 88 26.41 2.48 5.10
N VAL A 89 25.23 1.86 4.96
CA VAL A 89 24.64 1.04 6.04
C VAL A 89 25.52 -0.18 6.30
N GLY A 90 25.81 -0.44 7.57
CA GLY A 90 26.69 -1.53 8.01
C GLY A 90 28.20 -1.22 8.00
N GLN A 91 28.61 -0.07 7.45
CA GLN A 91 30.03 0.34 7.39
C GLN A 91 30.29 1.67 8.11
N ALA A 92 29.39 2.65 7.95
CA ALA A 92 29.51 3.95 8.57
C ALA A 92 28.82 4.02 9.94
N ASP A 93 29.26 4.96 10.78
CA ASP A 93 28.61 5.31 12.04
C ASP A 93 27.65 6.51 11.84
N PRO A 94 26.32 6.29 11.84
CA PRO A 94 25.35 7.36 11.70
C PRO A 94 25.24 8.24 12.96
N ALA A 95 25.53 7.71 14.15
CA ALA A 95 25.46 8.44 15.41
C ALA A 95 26.58 9.47 15.50
N ALA A 96 27.80 9.07 15.14
CA ALA A 96 28.95 9.98 15.05
C ALA A 96 28.75 11.10 14.01
N SER A 97 27.87 10.87 13.02
CA SER A 97 27.50 11.86 12.00
C SER A 97 26.32 12.74 12.40
N GLY A 98 25.78 12.58 13.62
CA GLY A 98 24.66 13.37 14.14
C GLY A 98 23.32 13.10 13.47
N LEU A 99 23.16 11.94 12.80
CA LEU A 99 21.85 11.59 12.24
C LEU A 99 20.87 11.26 13.38
N PRO A 100 19.62 11.73 13.32
CA PRO A 100 18.59 11.28 14.24
C PRO A 100 18.06 9.90 13.84
N GLN A 101 17.60 9.14 14.83
CA GLN A 101 16.87 7.91 14.61
C GLN A 101 15.41 8.18 14.21
N HIS A 102 14.76 7.17 13.64
CA HIS A 102 13.34 7.15 13.33
C HIS A 102 12.84 8.31 12.44
N LEU A 103 13.68 8.74 11.49
CA LEU A 103 13.30 9.76 10.53
C LEU A 103 12.06 9.34 9.72
N ARG A 104 11.09 10.23 9.66
CA ARG A 104 9.89 10.09 8.84
C ARG A 104 9.68 11.39 8.06
N ILE A 105 9.13 11.27 6.87
CA ILE A 105 8.65 12.44 6.11
C ILE A 105 7.30 12.90 6.68
N ALA A 106 6.91 14.10 6.32
CA ALA A 106 5.63 14.66 6.72
C ALA A 106 4.45 13.73 6.33
N PRO A 107 3.44 13.54 7.19
CA PRO A 107 2.34 12.59 6.96
C PRO A 107 1.60 12.81 5.63
N GLU A 108 1.37 14.07 5.25
CA GLU A 108 0.74 14.43 3.99
C GLU A 108 1.58 14.03 2.77
N ALA A 109 2.90 14.17 2.86
CA ALA A 109 3.83 13.72 1.82
C ALA A 109 3.86 12.19 1.75
N ALA A 110 3.82 11.50 2.89
CA ALA A 110 3.71 10.05 2.95
C ALA A 110 2.43 9.53 2.27
N ALA A 111 1.28 10.13 2.59
CA ALA A 111 -0.01 9.79 1.99
C ALA A 111 -0.04 10.10 0.49
N ALA A 112 0.50 11.24 0.07
CA ALA A 112 0.58 11.60 -1.34
C ALA A 112 1.44 10.59 -2.14
N GLN A 113 2.61 10.21 -1.62
CA GLN A 113 3.47 9.21 -2.25
C GLN A 113 2.81 7.84 -2.36
N ALA A 114 2.07 7.40 -1.34
CA ALA A 114 1.33 6.14 -1.36
C ALA A 114 0.22 6.16 -2.42
N ARG A 115 -0.59 7.23 -2.47
CA ARG A 115 -1.63 7.42 -3.50
C ARG A 115 -1.04 7.38 -4.91
N GLN A 116 0.07 8.08 -5.15
CA GLN A 116 0.72 8.08 -6.46
C GLN A 116 1.26 6.69 -6.86
N ARG A 117 1.70 5.87 -5.91
CA ARG A 117 2.11 4.48 -6.21
C ARG A 117 0.91 3.60 -6.52
N PHE A 118 -0.16 3.72 -5.75
CA PHE A 118 -1.42 3.03 -6.01
C PHE A 118 -1.99 3.37 -7.39
N GLU A 119 -2.04 4.65 -7.75
CA GLU A 119 -2.53 5.10 -9.06
C GLU A 119 -1.73 4.52 -10.22
N ARG A 120 -0.39 4.50 -10.09
CA ARG A 120 0.47 3.87 -11.11
C ARG A 120 0.23 2.37 -11.23
N TRP A 121 0.07 1.68 -10.11
CA TRP A 121 -0.25 0.25 -10.10
C TRP A 121 -1.62 -0.02 -10.72
N ASP A 122 -2.64 0.73 -10.34
CA ASP A 122 -4.00 0.58 -10.89
C ASP A 122 -4.08 0.98 -12.37
N ALA A 123 -3.29 1.94 -12.84
CA ALA A 123 -3.19 2.24 -14.27
C ALA A 123 -2.68 1.03 -15.07
N GLY A 124 -1.73 0.27 -14.52
CA GLY A 124 -1.24 -0.97 -15.12
C GLY A 124 -2.22 -2.14 -14.99
N MET A 125 -2.87 -2.28 -13.83
CA MET A 125 -3.79 -3.40 -13.56
C MET A 125 -5.22 -3.17 -14.06
N GLN A 126 -5.61 -1.92 -14.31
CA GLN A 126 -6.95 -1.49 -14.73
C GLN A 126 -8.09 -2.04 -13.84
N ILE A 127 -7.86 -2.23 -12.54
CA ILE A 127 -8.83 -2.88 -11.65
C ILE A 127 -10.05 -1.99 -11.46
N ARG A 128 -9.85 -0.70 -11.17
CA ARG A 128 -10.96 0.25 -11.00
C ARG A 128 -11.84 0.34 -12.26
N ARG A 129 -11.22 0.39 -13.44
CA ARG A 129 -11.93 0.41 -14.73
C ARG A 129 -12.77 -0.86 -14.93
N ARG A 130 -12.15 -2.04 -14.81
CA ARG A 130 -12.84 -3.34 -14.97
C ARG A 130 -14.03 -3.48 -14.00
N TRP A 131 -13.88 -2.98 -12.78
CA TRP A 131 -14.97 -2.96 -11.81
C TRP A 131 -16.10 -1.99 -12.19
N GLN A 132 -15.77 -0.79 -12.67
CA GLN A 132 -16.76 0.18 -13.15
C GLN A 132 -17.57 -0.36 -14.33
N GLU A 133 -16.91 -0.97 -15.32
CA GLU A 133 -17.57 -1.60 -16.48
C GLU A 133 -18.52 -2.73 -16.06
N ARG A 134 -18.10 -3.59 -15.11
CA ARG A 134 -18.97 -4.64 -14.57
C ARG A 134 -20.21 -4.06 -13.86
N LYS A 135 -20.04 -2.98 -13.10
CA LYS A 135 -21.16 -2.31 -12.40
C LYS A 135 -22.14 -1.67 -13.38
N SER A 136 -21.66 -1.02 -14.44
CA SER A 136 -22.54 -0.40 -15.43
C SER A 136 -23.32 -1.44 -16.23
N GLN A 137 -22.68 -2.55 -16.63
CA GLN A 137 -23.36 -3.68 -17.27
C GLN A 137 -24.46 -4.25 -16.36
N LEU A 138 -24.18 -4.44 -15.08
CA LEU A 138 -25.17 -4.94 -14.13
C LEU A 138 -26.33 -3.95 -13.93
N GLN A 139 -26.07 -2.65 -13.92
CA GLN A 139 -27.12 -1.61 -13.86
C GLN A 139 -28.01 -1.64 -15.10
N LEU A 140 -27.43 -1.76 -16.30
CA LEU A 140 -28.17 -1.88 -17.55
C LEU A 140 -29.07 -3.12 -17.55
N LEU A 141 -28.54 -4.29 -17.16
CA LEU A 141 -29.31 -5.53 -17.05
C LEU A 141 -30.49 -5.39 -16.07
N ARG A 142 -30.26 -4.75 -14.92
CA ARG A 142 -31.31 -4.48 -13.92
C ARG A 142 -32.38 -3.54 -14.46
N ALA A 143 -32.00 -2.48 -15.18
CA ALA A 143 -32.95 -1.56 -15.80
C ALA A 143 -33.80 -2.26 -16.87
N GLN A 144 -33.19 -3.12 -17.69
CA GLN A 144 -33.91 -3.93 -18.68
C GLN A 144 -34.88 -4.92 -18.03
N ALA A 145 -34.47 -5.61 -16.95
CA ALA A 145 -35.33 -6.54 -16.21
C ALA A 145 -36.46 -5.84 -15.42
N ALA A 146 -36.27 -4.57 -15.02
CA ALA A 146 -37.32 -3.77 -14.42
C ALA A 146 -38.38 -3.32 -15.45
N GLY A 147 -37.99 -3.18 -16.73
CA GLY A 147 -38.89 -2.92 -17.85
C GLY A 147 -39.57 -4.18 -18.41
N ASN A 148 -38.89 -5.34 -18.37
CA ASN A 148 -39.39 -6.64 -18.79
C ASN A 148 -39.31 -7.63 -17.63
N ILE A 149 -40.43 -7.91 -16.96
CA ILE A 149 -40.43 -8.86 -15.83
C ILE A 149 -40.32 -10.29 -16.36
N SER A 150 -39.10 -10.83 -16.39
CA SER A 150 -38.82 -12.24 -16.09
C SER A 150 -37.36 -12.37 -15.66
N VAL A 151 -37.16 -12.62 -14.37
CA VAL A 151 -35.83 -12.76 -13.76
C VAL A 151 -35.32 -14.18 -14.04
N MET A 152 -34.57 -14.38 -15.12
CA MET A 152 -33.78 -15.61 -15.29
C MET A 152 -32.59 -15.56 -14.34
N ALA A 153 -32.50 -16.54 -13.46
CA ALA A 153 -31.36 -16.76 -12.58
C ALA A 153 -30.06 -16.91 -13.39
N PRO A 154 -28.91 -16.45 -12.86
CA PRO A 154 -27.63 -16.64 -13.53
C PRO A 154 -27.32 -18.13 -13.70
N PRO A 155 -26.68 -18.55 -14.81
CA PRO A 155 -26.35 -19.95 -15.03
C PRO A 155 -25.37 -20.46 -13.98
N SER A 156 -25.56 -21.72 -13.58
CA SER A 156 -24.67 -22.44 -12.69
C SER A 156 -23.30 -22.60 -13.35
N PHE A 157 -22.25 -22.05 -12.75
CA PHE A 157 -20.89 -22.41 -13.14
C PHE A 157 -20.64 -23.87 -12.72
N THR A 158 -20.37 -24.73 -13.69
CA THR A 158 -19.83 -26.08 -13.44
C THR A 158 -18.32 -26.00 -13.60
N THR A 159 -17.61 -26.56 -12.61
CA THR A 159 -16.14 -26.79 -12.61
C THR A 159 -15.80 -27.99 -13.48
#